data_AF-A0A0Q9QGT8-F1
#
_entry.id   AF-A0A0Q9QGT8-F1
#
_cell.length_a   1.000
_cell.length_b   1.000
_cell.length_c   1.000
_cell.angle_alpha   90.00
_cell.angle_beta   90.00
_cell.angle_gamma   90.00
#
_symmetry.space_group_name_H-M   'P 1'
#
loop_
_entity.id
_entity.type
_entity.pdbx_description
1 polymer ?
#
loop_
_entity_poly.entity_id
_entity_poly.type
_entity_poly.pdbx_seq_one_letter_code
_entity_poly.pdbx_strand_id
1 'polypeptide(L)'
;MTELYEKVAHHQTWLISTPYGQSPRFSTAPSGVVHARIDSELSTACGLLAVDWRVFWTRQFDVRDEDACTRCSTVVESRPS
;
A
#
# COMPACT_ATOMS: atom_id res chain seq x y z
N MET A 1 -2.80 -22.87 -27.26
CA MET A 1 -3.42 -22.26 -26.06
C MET A 1 -2.42 -21.28 -25.46
N THR A 2 -2.09 -20.20 -26.18
CA THR A 2 -0.90 -19.38 -25.83
C THR A 2 -1.16 -17.88 -25.92
N GLU A 3 -2.42 -17.47 -25.99
CA GLU A 3 -2.83 -16.07 -26.22
C GLU A 3 -3.75 -15.51 -25.13
N LEU A 4 -3.88 -16.18 -23.97
CA LEU A 4 -4.67 -15.69 -22.83
C LEU A 4 -3.83 -15.04 -21.71
N TYR A 5 -2.52 -14.86 -21.93
CA TYR A 5 -1.66 -14.02 -21.07
C TYR A 5 -1.60 -12.57 -21.56
N GLU A 6 -2.60 -12.14 -22.31
CA GLU A 6 -2.67 -10.82 -22.87
C GLU A 6 -3.20 -9.84 -21.81
N LYS A 7 -2.25 -9.18 -21.15
CA LYS A 7 -2.41 -7.92 -20.41
C LYS A 7 -3.66 -7.83 -19.53
N VAL A 8 -3.61 -8.48 -18.37
CA VAL A 8 -4.24 -7.84 -17.20
C VAL A 8 -3.42 -6.58 -16.96
N ALA A 9 -3.89 -5.45 -17.49
CA ALA A 9 -3.44 -4.15 -17.01
C ALA A 9 -3.88 -4.10 -15.54
N HIS A 10 -3.01 -4.55 -14.64
CA HIS A 10 -3.20 -4.40 -13.21
C HIS A 10 -3.20 -2.90 -12.97
N HIS A 11 -4.38 -2.29 -12.88
CA HIS A 11 -4.52 -0.97 -12.28
C HIS A 11 -3.85 -1.09 -10.90
N GLN A 12 -2.72 -0.41 -10.74
CA GLN A 12 -1.84 -0.61 -9.60
C GLN A 12 -2.47 0.08 -8.41
N THR A 13 -3.31 -0.64 -7.67
CA THR A 13 -4.01 -0.05 -6.53
C THR A 13 -3.05 0.12 -5.36
N TRP A 14 -2.89 1.35 -4.89
CA TRP A 14 -2.15 1.65 -3.67
C TRP A 14 -2.94 1.22 -2.44
N LEU A 15 -2.36 0.31 -1.66
CA LEU A 15 -2.95 -0.23 -0.43
C LEU A 15 -2.28 0.37 0.80
N ILE A 16 -3.02 0.36 1.91
CA ILE A 16 -2.47 0.70 3.22
C ILE A 16 -1.59 -0.44 3.73
N SER A 17 -0.39 -0.11 4.17
CA SER A 17 0.51 -0.98 4.92
C SER A 17 1.04 -0.29 6.18
N THR A 18 1.24 -1.05 7.26
CA THR A 18 1.80 -0.53 8.52
C THR A 18 2.92 -1.44 9.04
N PRO A 19 3.95 -0.88 9.70
CA PRO A 19 4.98 -1.67 10.36
C PRO A 19 4.38 -2.60 11.41
N TYR A 20 4.93 -3.81 11.56
CA TYR A 20 4.56 -4.68 12.69
C TYR A 20 4.79 -3.97 14.03
N GLY A 21 3.88 -4.20 14.98
CA GLY A 21 3.92 -3.60 16.31
C GLY A 21 3.15 -2.28 16.44
N GLN A 22 2.77 -1.63 15.33
CA GLN A 22 1.94 -0.42 15.40
C GLN A 22 0.43 -0.70 15.40
N SER A 23 -0.01 -1.88 14.93
CA SER A 23 -1.42 -2.29 15.00
C SER A 23 -1.69 -3.37 16.06
N PRO A 24 -2.70 -3.17 16.92
CA PRO A 24 -3.16 -4.21 17.84
C PRO A 24 -3.51 -5.49 17.06
N ARG A 25 -3.14 -6.66 17.61
CA ARG A 25 -3.33 -7.96 16.95
C ARG A 25 -4.77 -8.26 16.52
N PHE A 26 -5.76 -7.63 17.17
CA PHE A 26 -7.19 -7.81 16.89
C PHE A 26 -7.86 -6.60 16.23
N SER A 27 -7.10 -5.53 15.94
CA SER A 27 -7.66 -4.39 15.21
C SER A 27 -7.78 -4.71 13.73
N THR A 28 -8.90 -4.35 13.12
CA THR A 28 -9.10 -4.33 11.66
C THR A 28 -8.75 -2.96 11.05
N ALA A 29 -8.50 -1.96 11.88
CA ALA A 29 -8.05 -0.64 11.46
C ALA A 29 -6.51 -0.55 11.52
N PRO A 30 -5.89 0.14 10.53
CA PRO A 30 -4.52 0.58 10.65
C PRO A 30 -4.39 1.57 11.81
N SER A 31 -3.18 1.76 12.28
CA SER A 31 -2.89 2.67 13.39
C SER A 31 -1.47 3.15 13.30
N GLY A 32 -1.27 4.42 13.68
CA GLY A 32 -0.01 5.12 13.43
C GLY A 32 0.14 5.46 11.94
N VAL A 33 1.34 5.90 11.58
CA VAL A 33 1.63 6.34 10.21
C VAL A 33 1.46 5.18 9.22
N VAL A 34 0.59 5.37 8.25
CA VAL A 34 0.31 4.40 7.19
C VAL A 34 1.15 4.67 5.95
N HIS A 35 1.52 3.60 5.25
CA HIS A 35 2.33 3.70 4.04
C HIS A 35 1.65 3.03 2.86
N ALA A 36 1.71 3.69 1.70
CA ALA A 36 1.24 3.15 0.43
C ALA A 36 2.14 2.00 -0.03
N ARG A 37 1.55 0.90 -0.46
CA ARG A 37 2.24 -0.25 -1.07
C ARG A 37 1.37 -0.86 -2.16
N ILE A 38 1.99 -1.27 -3.27
CA ILE A 38 1.34 -2.11 -4.29
C ILE A 38 1.45 -3.57 -3.85
N ASP A 39 0.38 -4.34 -4.00
CA ASP A 39 0.28 -5.77 -3.61
C ASP A 39 1.53 -6.58 -4.01
N SER A 40 1.89 -6.50 -5.30
CA SER A 40 3.00 -7.26 -5.88
C SER A 40 4.39 -6.74 -5.53
N GLU A 41 4.51 -5.61 -4.81
CA GLU A 41 5.80 -5.02 -4.47
C GLU A 41 6.21 -5.37 -3.04
N LEU A 42 7.52 -5.49 -2.79
CA LEU A 42 8.07 -5.74 -1.46
C LEU A 42 8.35 -4.45 -0.68
N SER A 43 8.27 -3.30 -1.36
CA SER A 43 8.60 -1.99 -0.82
C SER A 43 7.37 -1.09 -0.81
N THR A 44 7.37 -0.14 0.11
CA THR A 44 6.40 0.96 0.10
C THR A 44 6.76 1.99 -0.97
N ALA A 45 5.81 2.86 -1.30
CA ALA A 45 6.00 3.97 -2.24
C ALA A 45 7.18 4.88 -1.84
N CYS A 46 7.43 5.06 -0.54
CA CYS A 46 8.54 5.86 -0.04
C CYS A 46 9.89 5.12 0.02
N GLY A 47 9.94 3.86 -0.45
CA GLY A 47 11.18 3.08 -0.60
C GLY A 47 11.56 2.25 0.62
N LEU A 48 10.67 2.08 1.61
CA LEU A 48 10.94 1.21 2.75
C LEU A 48 10.63 -0.23 2.39
N LEU A 49 11.53 -1.16 2.74
CA LEU A 49 11.25 -2.59 2.65
C LEU A 49 10.16 -2.97 3.65
N ALA A 50 9.11 -3.64 3.18
CA ALA A 50 7.87 -3.88 3.92
C ALA A 50 7.42 -5.34 3.84
N VAL A 51 8.36 -6.27 3.65
CA VAL A 51 8.10 -7.72 3.47
C VAL A 51 7.27 -8.29 4.62
N ASP A 52 7.55 -7.81 5.82
CA ASP A 52 6.92 -8.17 7.09
C ASP A 52 5.98 -7.04 7.56
N TRP A 53 5.36 -6.27 6.68
CA TRP A 53 4.38 -5.28 7.12
C TRP A 53 2.98 -5.85 7.00
N ARG A 54 2.08 -5.40 7.89
CA ARG A 54 0.67 -5.73 7.74
C ARG A 54 0.10 -4.93 6.57
N VAL A 55 -0.57 -5.62 5.64
CA VAL A 55 -1.28 -5.00 4.52
C VAL A 55 -2.79 -5.07 4.75
N PHE A 56 -3.48 -3.97 4.49
CA PHE A 56 -4.93 -3.85 4.63
C PHE A 56 -5.58 -3.93 3.24
N TRP A 57 -5.72 -5.15 2.72
CA TRP A 57 -6.19 -5.44 1.35
C TRP A 57 -7.53 -4.82 0.95
N THR A 58 -8.39 -4.55 1.93
CA THR A 58 -9.71 -3.95 1.69
C THR A 58 -9.71 -2.43 1.81
N ARG A 59 -8.55 -1.79 2.04
CA ARG A 59 -8.41 -0.35 2.19
C ARG A 59 -7.37 0.22 1.23
N GLN A 60 -7.82 1.18 0.43
CA GLN A 60 -6.95 1.98 -0.41
C GLN A 60 -6.22 3.03 0.42
N PHE A 61 -5.02 3.38 -0.01
CA PHE A 61 -4.26 4.49 0.57
C PHE A 61 -4.89 5.81 0.11
N ASP A 62 -5.29 6.65 1.06
CA ASP A 62 -5.76 8.02 0.79
C ASP A 62 -4.68 9.02 1.18
N VAL A 63 -4.23 9.83 0.22
CA VAL A 63 -3.22 10.88 0.43
C VAL A 63 -3.69 11.99 1.38
N ARG A 64 -5.01 12.08 1.60
CA ARG A 64 -5.67 13.05 2.47
C ARG A 64 -5.82 12.57 3.91
N ASP A 65 -5.52 11.30 4.19
CA ASP A 65 -5.55 10.76 5.54
C ASP A 65 -4.46 11.45 6.39
N GLU A 66 -4.81 11.84 7.62
CA GLU A 66 -3.86 12.50 8.53
C GLU A 66 -2.72 11.57 8.96
N ASP A 67 -2.98 10.27 8.96
CA ASP A 67 -1.99 9.23 9.26
C ASP A 67 -1.15 8.87 8.03
N ALA A 68 -1.42 9.44 6.84
CA ALA A 68 -0.68 9.12 5.63
C ALA A 68 0.78 9.57 5.69
N CYS A 69 1.71 8.67 5.41
CA CYS A 69 3.12 9.02 5.24
C CYS A 69 3.28 10.04 4.10
N THR A 70 3.74 11.25 4.44
CA THR A 70 3.88 12.37 3.49
C THR A 70 4.70 12.00 2.24
N ARG A 71 5.77 11.21 2.41
CA ARG A 71 6.59 10.76 1.26
C ARG A 71 5.84 9.77 0.36
N CYS A 72 5.02 8.90 0.93
CA CYS A 72 4.14 8.03 0.14
C CYS A 72 3.11 8.87 -0.60
N SER A 73 2.49 9.85 0.05
CA SER A 73 1.51 10.75 -0.57
C SER A 73 2.07 11.45 -1.82
N THR A 74 3.27 12.03 -1.73
CA THR A 74 3.92 12.66 -2.89
C THR A 74 4.15 11.69 -4.05
N VAL A 75 4.56 10.45 -3.76
CA VAL A 75 4.79 9.44 -4.81
C VAL A 75 3.47 9.01 -5.45
N VAL A 76 2.42 8.76 -4.65
CA VAL A 76 1.09 8.37 -5.11
C VAL A 76 0.47 9.46 -5.98
N GLU A 77 0.58 10.74 -5.60
CA GLU A 77 0.09 11.86 -6.40
C GLU A 77 0.81 11.97 -7.76
N SER A 78 2.10 11.62 -7.80
CA SER A 78 2.88 11.59 -9.05
C SER A 78 2.60 10.35 -9.92
N ARG A 79 1.99 9.32 -9.35
CA ARG A 79 1.74 8.00 -9.96
C ARG A 79 0.35 7.48 -9.55
N PRO A 80 -0.72 8.16 -10.03
CA PRO A 80 -2.07 7.71 -9.72
C PRO A 80 -2.28 6.30 -10.27
N SER A 81 -2.93 5.47 -9.46
CA SER A 81 -3.31 4.08 -9.72
C SER A 81 -4.29 3.92 -10.88
#